data_AF-A0A0Q6ZS19-F1
#
_entry.id   AF-A0A0Q6ZS19-F1
#
_cell.length_a   1.000
_cell.length_b   1.000
_cell.length_c   1.000
_cell.angle_alpha   90.00
_cell.angle_beta   90.00
_cell.angle_gamma   90.00
#
_symmetry.space_group_name_H-M   'P 1'
#
loop_
_entity.id
_entity.type
_entity.pdbx_description
1 polymer ?
#
loop_
_entity_poly.entity_id
_entity_poly.type
_entity_poly.pdbx_seq_one_letter_code
_entity_poly.pdbx_strand_id
1 'polypeptide(L)'
;MNFIGTGHTLSGEDFARAAATIGCDDSVIRAVTVVEARGQGFDTKKRPVMLFEPHVFWRCLPKSKRGEAQRQGLAYPKWKPGNYPDTQDERYVQLARAMVIDRDAALKACSWGIGQVLGENWEMCKFNSVEAFVRKNQEGEGGQLDVMVAFIIGAGLRNHLRNRNWAAFARGYNGPKFAENKYDQKLATAHDRIIRGAPAAYNPLADGLLSIGDKGDVVKALQRALGLHADGDFGPLTAQAVERFQREHGLTQDGKVGKQTGSLLGLHFWGSAPVSTDVPVPAPAAPTPVAPEPTPDPKPGPAKADPVKVWGTIAFAVSAAAVGFWDDLTTWIGGLFQ
;
A
#
# COMPACT_ATOMS: atom_id res chain seq x y z
N MET A 1 -16.06 16.48 -5.53
CA MET A 1 -15.61 15.09 -5.36
C MET A 1 -15.38 14.87 -3.87
N ASN A 2 -16.11 13.93 -3.25
CA ASN A 2 -16.06 13.66 -1.81
C ASN A 2 -15.05 12.55 -1.42
N PHE A 3 -14.22 12.08 -2.36
CA PHE A 3 -13.16 11.07 -2.21
C PHE A 3 -13.59 9.71 -1.63
N ILE A 4 -14.86 9.51 -1.30
CA ILE A 4 -15.40 8.21 -0.87
C ILE A 4 -15.46 7.31 -2.11
N GLY A 5 -14.87 6.12 -2.00
CA GLY A 5 -14.92 5.07 -3.00
C GLY A 5 -15.82 3.91 -2.59
N THR A 6 -15.83 2.88 -3.43
CA THR A 6 -16.61 1.65 -3.20
C THR A 6 -16.07 0.85 -2.01
N GLY A 7 -14.75 0.88 -1.81
CA GLY A 7 -14.04 0.03 -0.85
C GLY A 7 -13.96 -1.43 -1.27
N HIS A 8 -14.32 -1.76 -2.52
CA HIS A 8 -14.19 -3.11 -3.06
C HIS A 8 -12.72 -3.52 -3.12
N THR A 9 -12.45 -4.75 -2.71
CA THR A 9 -11.09 -5.26 -2.64
C THR A 9 -10.71 -5.99 -3.90
N LEU A 10 -9.42 -6.16 -4.10
CA LEU A 10 -8.90 -6.94 -5.22
C LEU A 10 -9.46 -8.36 -5.24
N SER A 11 -9.86 -8.79 -6.43
CA SER A 11 -10.32 -10.14 -6.74
C SER A 11 -9.33 -10.85 -7.68
N GLY A 12 -9.46 -12.17 -7.82
CA GLY A 12 -8.71 -12.93 -8.83
C GLY A 12 -8.95 -12.42 -10.27
N GLU A 13 -10.17 -11.96 -10.56
CA GLU A 13 -10.53 -11.40 -11.87
C GLU A 13 -9.78 -10.09 -12.17
N ASP A 14 -9.54 -9.25 -11.16
CA ASP A 14 -8.75 -8.03 -11.32
C ASP A 14 -7.30 -8.35 -11.68
N PHE A 15 -6.70 -9.37 -11.06
CA PHE A 15 -5.35 -9.82 -11.42
C PHE A 15 -5.31 -10.42 -12.82
N ALA A 16 -6.28 -11.26 -13.18
CA ALA A 16 -6.36 -11.83 -14.52
C ALA A 16 -6.46 -10.73 -15.59
N ARG A 17 -7.31 -9.71 -15.37
CA ARG A 17 -7.45 -8.54 -16.24
C ARG A 17 -6.16 -7.74 -16.35
N ALA A 18 -5.50 -7.46 -15.23
CA ALA A 18 -4.24 -6.73 -15.20
C ALA A 18 -3.11 -7.49 -15.94
N ALA A 19 -3.04 -8.80 -15.71
CA ALA A 19 -2.05 -9.68 -16.32
C ALA A 19 -2.23 -9.77 -17.84
N ALA A 20 -3.47 -9.94 -18.31
CA ALA A 20 -3.82 -9.88 -19.72
C ALA A 20 -3.43 -8.53 -20.36
N THR A 21 -3.65 -7.42 -19.64
CA THR A 21 -3.30 -6.08 -20.11
C THR A 21 -1.78 -5.87 -20.23
N ILE A 22 -0.98 -6.48 -19.34
CA ILE A 22 0.49 -6.45 -19.42
C ILE A 22 1.03 -7.47 -20.43
N GLY A 23 0.35 -8.60 -20.61
CA GLY A 23 0.80 -9.74 -21.39
C GLY A 23 1.78 -10.63 -20.62
N CYS A 24 1.50 -10.90 -19.34
CA CYS A 24 2.28 -11.78 -18.46
C CYS A 24 1.35 -12.70 -17.64
N ASP A 25 1.93 -13.62 -16.86
CA ASP A 25 1.20 -14.42 -15.88
C ASP A 25 0.64 -13.56 -14.73
N ASP A 26 -0.49 -13.97 -14.15
CA ASP A 26 -1.11 -13.25 -13.02
C ASP A 26 -0.21 -13.24 -11.78
N SER A 27 0.63 -14.26 -11.61
CA SER A 27 1.65 -14.37 -10.56
C SER A 27 2.62 -13.19 -10.56
N VAL A 28 2.93 -12.62 -11.73
CA VAL A 28 3.81 -11.45 -11.87
C VAL A 28 3.13 -10.20 -11.29
N ILE A 29 1.86 -9.99 -11.63
CA ILE A 29 1.10 -8.85 -11.10
C ILE A 29 0.87 -8.98 -9.60
N ARG A 30 0.55 -10.19 -9.14
CA ARG A 30 0.43 -10.50 -7.70
C ARG A 30 1.73 -10.21 -6.97
N ALA A 31 2.89 -10.60 -7.52
CA ALA A 31 4.19 -10.31 -6.92
C ALA A 31 4.46 -8.81 -6.78
N VAL A 32 4.14 -8.01 -7.80
CA VAL A 32 4.23 -6.54 -7.71
C VAL A 32 3.32 -6.02 -6.62
N THR A 33 2.05 -6.44 -6.58
CA THR A 33 1.11 -6.00 -5.54
C THR A 33 1.57 -6.41 -4.13
N VAL A 34 2.19 -7.59 -3.92
CA VAL A 34 2.76 -8.00 -2.61
C VAL A 34 3.80 -6.98 -2.12
N VAL A 35 4.68 -6.55 -3.03
CA VAL A 35 5.86 -5.73 -2.68
C VAL A 35 5.49 -4.25 -2.59
N GLU A 36 4.55 -3.81 -3.42
CA GLU A 36 4.14 -2.40 -3.53
C GLU A 36 2.99 -2.01 -2.62
N ALA A 37 2.07 -2.95 -2.31
CA ALA A 37 0.98 -2.68 -1.38
C ALA A 37 1.56 -2.56 0.04
N ARG A 38 1.91 -1.33 0.43
CA ARG A 38 2.23 -0.97 1.82
C ARG A 38 1.03 -1.12 2.78
N GLY A 39 -0.09 -1.66 2.32
CA GLY A 39 -1.33 -1.80 3.06
C GLY A 39 -2.57 -1.76 2.17
N GLN A 40 -3.69 -1.43 2.80
CA GLN A 40 -5.02 -1.38 2.19
C GLN A 40 -5.16 -0.22 1.19
N GLY A 41 -5.90 -0.41 0.10
CA GLY A 41 -6.13 0.64 -0.89
C GLY A 41 -7.07 1.75 -0.43
N PHE A 42 -7.80 1.52 0.65
CA PHE A 42 -8.74 2.46 1.26
C PHE A 42 -8.52 2.57 2.76
N ASP A 43 -8.81 3.74 3.32
CA ASP A 43 -8.90 3.93 4.76
C ASP A 43 -10.26 3.45 5.32
N THR A 44 -10.44 3.57 6.64
CA THR A 44 -11.67 3.15 7.34
C THR A 44 -12.91 3.97 6.93
N LYS A 45 -12.74 5.11 6.27
CA LYS A 45 -13.82 5.96 5.73
C LYS A 45 -14.04 5.71 4.23
N LYS A 46 -13.47 4.63 3.69
CA LYS A 46 -13.51 4.26 2.27
C LYS A 46 -12.93 5.34 1.36
N ARG A 47 -11.99 6.16 1.84
CA ARG A 47 -11.24 7.08 0.97
C ARG A 47 -9.98 6.38 0.47
N PRO A 48 -9.58 6.54 -0.81
CA PRO A 48 -8.33 5.96 -1.29
C PRO A 48 -7.16 6.38 -0.41
N VAL A 49 -6.32 5.44 0.01
CA VAL A 49 -5.10 5.82 0.73
C VAL A 49 -4.26 6.72 -0.16
N MET A 50 -3.89 7.88 0.36
CA MET A 50 -3.15 8.88 -0.40
C MET A 50 -2.00 9.49 0.40
N LEU A 51 -1.05 10.09 -0.32
CA LEU A 51 0.00 10.94 0.24
C LEU A 51 0.10 12.19 -0.63
N PHE A 52 0.08 13.37 0.01
CA PHE A 52 0.28 14.65 -0.67
C PHE A 52 1.77 15.02 -0.64
N GLU A 53 2.31 15.44 -1.79
CA GLU A 53 3.72 15.79 -1.96
C GLU A 53 3.89 17.30 -2.16
N PRO A 54 4.27 18.07 -1.11
CA PRO A 54 4.41 19.53 -1.20
C PRO A 54 5.35 20.02 -2.31
N HIS A 55 6.37 19.22 -2.62
CA HIS A 55 7.34 19.54 -3.66
C HIS A 55 6.82 19.28 -5.08
N VAL A 56 5.93 18.30 -5.24
CA VAL A 56 5.20 18.08 -6.50
C VAL A 56 4.14 19.17 -6.65
N PHE A 57 3.45 19.55 -5.57
CA PHE A 57 2.49 20.66 -5.62
C PHE A 57 3.16 21.96 -6.06
N TRP A 58 4.34 22.29 -5.53
CA TRP A 58 5.15 23.40 -6.02
C TRP A 58 5.40 23.34 -7.53
N ARG A 59 5.81 22.18 -8.05
CA ARG A 59 6.07 21.98 -9.49
C ARG A 59 4.81 22.16 -10.33
N CYS A 60 3.70 21.59 -9.91
CA CYS A 60 2.42 21.63 -10.62
C CYS A 60 1.72 23.00 -10.54
N LEU A 61 2.05 23.83 -9.54
CA LEU A 61 1.45 25.16 -9.39
C LEU A 61 1.94 26.17 -10.44
N PRO A 62 1.04 27.02 -10.96
CA PRO A 62 1.43 28.27 -11.62
C PRO A 62 2.35 29.10 -10.72
N LYS A 63 3.37 29.75 -11.31
CA LYS A 63 4.36 30.54 -10.55
C LYS A 63 3.69 31.59 -9.64
N SER A 64 2.58 32.20 -10.08
CA SER A 64 1.83 33.21 -9.32
C SER A 64 1.21 32.68 -8.02
N LYS A 65 0.90 31.37 -7.93
CA LYS A 65 0.27 30.75 -6.76
C LYS A 65 1.26 30.16 -5.76
N ARG A 66 2.53 29.98 -6.14
CA ARG A 66 3.57 29.33 -5.32
C ARG A 66 3.84 30.07 -4.01
N GLY A 67 3.87 31.40 -4.04
CA GLY A 67 4.10 32.22 -2.85
C GLY A 67 3.02 32.03 -1.79
N GLU A 68 1.75 31.96 -2.20
CA GLU A 68 0.64 31.70 -1.28
C GLU A 68 0.69 30.29 -0.70
N ALA A 69 0.88 29.28 -1.56
CA ALA A 69 1.00 27.90 -1.13
C ALA A 69 2.18 27.68 -0.17
N GLN A 70 3.32 28.35 -0.40
CA GLN A 70 4.48 28.28 0.49
C GLN A 70 4.21 28.95 1.85
N ARG A 71 3.54 30.11 1.89
CA ARG A 71 3.15 30.77 3.16
C ARG A 71 2.24 29.90 4.01
N GLN A 72 1.35 29.14 3.37
CA GLN A 72 0.47 28.18 4.05
C GLN A 72 1.17 26.87 4.45
N GLY A 73 2.45 26.70 4.11
CA GLY A 73 3.22 25.49 4.36
C GLY A 73 2.84 24.30 3.49
N LEU A 74 2.19 24.54 2.34
CA LEU A 74 1.69 23.51 1.44
C LEU A 74 2.61 23.23 0.25
N ALA A 75 3.57 24.11 -0.05
CA ALA A 75 4.46 23.95 -1.20
C ALA A 75 5.89 24.41 -0.92
N TYR A 76 6.89 23.62 -1.37
CA TYR A 76 8.31 23.99 -1.32
C TYR A 76 9.06 23.48 -2.55
N PRO A 77 10.11 24.18 -3.04
CA PRO A 77 10.79 23.81 -4.28
C PRO A 77 11.60 22.51 -4.22
N LYS A 78 12.00 22.06 -3.02
CA LYS A 78 12.80 20.86 -2.81
C LYS A 78 12.10 19.96 -1.80
N TRP A 79 12.23 18.66 -1.99
CA TRP A 79 11.78 17.67 -1.02
C TRP A 79 12.47 17.87 0.33
N LYS A 80 11.74 17.61 1.42
CA LYS A 80 12.23 17.69 2.80
C LYS A 80 11.82 16.42 3.56
N PRO A 81 12.72 15.78 4.30
CA PRO A 81 12.38 14.61 5.11
C PRO A 81 11.42 14.98 6.27
N GLY A 82 10.54 14.04 6.62
CA GLY A 82 9.79 14.07 7.88
C GLY A 82 8.62 15.06 7.99
N ASN A 83 8.11 15.58 6.87
CA ASN A 83 7.07 16.61 6.87
C ASN A 83 5.71 16.12 6.33
N TYR A 84 5.30 14.91 6.72
CA TYR A 84 4.05 14.30 6.29
C TYR A 84 3.14 14.03 7.49
N PRO A 85 1.83 14.28 7.37
CA PRO A 85 0.89 13.90 8.42
C PRO A 85 0.84 12.38 8.63
N ASP A 86 0.65 11.98 9.88
CA ASP A 86 0.68 10.57 10.29
C ASP A 86 -0.61 9.84 9.92
N THR A 87 -1.74 10.56 9.86
CA THR A 87 -3.05 9.97 9.57
C THR A 87 -3.61 10.33 8.19
N GLN A 88 -4.47 9.47 7.65
CA GLN A 88 -5.20 9.78 6.41
C GLN A 88 -6.13 10.99 6.56
N ASP A 89 -6.74 11.19 7.74
CA ASP A 89 -7.57 12.37 7.98
C ASP A 89 -6.80 13.67 7.81
N GLU A 90 -5.62 13.78 8.40
CA GLU A 90 -4.78 14.98 8.28
C GLU A 90 -4.26 15.17 6.85
N ARG A 91 -3.95 14.08 6.14
CA ARG A 91 -3.55 14.14 4.72
C ARG A 91 -4.69 14.63 3.83
N TYR A 92 -5.92 14.21 4.09
CA TYR A 92 -7.09 14.71 3.38
C TYR A 92 -7.42 16.17 3.72
N VAL A 93 -7.18 16.61 4.96
CA VAL A 93 -7.25 18.04 5.33
C VAL A 93 -6.18 18.85 4.57
N GLN A 94 -4.95 18.33 4.48
CA GLN A 94 -3.87 18.97 3.71
C GLN A 94 -4.25 19.10 2.22
N LEU A 95 -4.78 18.04 1.61
CA LEU A 95 -5.28 18.08 0.24
C LEU A 95 -6.41 19.09 0.08
N ALA A 96 -7.39 19.11 0.99
CA ALA A 96 -8.50 20.05 0.92
C ALA A 96 -8.00 21.50 0.93
N ARG A 97 -7.03 21.84 1.77
CA ARG A 97 -6.37 23.16 1.79
C ARG A 97 -5.65 23.47 0.47
N ALA A 98 -4.92 22.51 -0.09
CA ALA A 98 -4.23 22.69 -1.37
C ALA A 98 -5.21 22.90 -2.53
N MET A 99 -6.36 22.20 -2.53
CA MET A 99 -7.38 22.33 -3.56
C MET A 99 -8.07 23.69 -3.58
N VAL A 100 -8.08 24.42 -2.46
CA VAL A 100 -8.55 25.82 -2.40
C VAL A 100 -7.65 26.73 -3.24
N ILE A 101 -6.34 26.46 -3.26
CA ILE A 101 -5.37 27.23 -4.05
C ILE A 101 -5.45 26.83 -5.52
N ASP A 102 -5.34 25.53 -5.79
CA ASP A 102 -5.41 24.98 -7.14
C ASP A 102 -5.77 23.50 -7.10
N ARG A 103 -7.01 23.19 -7.52
CA ARG A 103 -7.57 21.85 -7.45
C ARG A 103 -6.76 20.83 -8.26
N ASP A 104 -6.52 21.10 -9.54
CA ASP A 104 -5.83 20.18 -10.44
C ASP A 104 -4.40 19.94 -9.97
N ALA A 105 -3.67 21.00 -9.62
CA ALA A 105 -2.30 20.85 -9.12
C ALA A 105 -2.26 20.05 -7.81
N ALA A 106 -3.25 20.22 -6.93
CA ALA A 106 -3.32 19.47 -5.68
C ALA A 106 -3.59 17.98 -5.91
N LEU A 107 -4.50 17.62 -6.83
CA LEU A 107 -4.74 16.22 -7.18
C LEU A 107 -3.53 15.58 -7.88
N LYS A 108 -2.82 16.35 -8.72
CA LYS A 108 -1.58 15.90 -9.38
C LYS A 108 -0.47 15.62 -8.36
N ALA A 109 -0.42 16.39 -7.29
CA ALA A 109 0.56 16.27 -6.23
C ALA A 109 0.30 15.13 -5.23
N CYS A 110 -0.75 14.32 -5.43
CA CYS A 110 -1.03 13.17 -4.57
C CYS A 110 -0.68 11.85 -5.23
N SER A 111 -0.12 10.92 -4.47
CA SER A 111 -0.11 9.49 -4.82
C SER A 111 -1.41 8.85 -4.34
N TRP A 112 -1.91 7.86 -5.08
CA TRP A 112 -3.23 7.27 -4.84
C TRP A 112 -3.21 5.74 -4.80
N GLY A 113 -3.95 5.17 -3.86
CA GLY A 113 -4.31 3.76 -3.81
C GLY A 113 -3.14 2.79 -3.58
N ILE A 114 -3.39 1.50 -3.80
CA ILE A 114 -2.40 0.42 -3.60
C ILE A 114 -1.11 0.62 -4.40
N GLY A 115 -1.19 1.22 -5.59
CA GLY A 115 -0.04 1.44 -6.46
C GLY A 115 0.77 2.69 -6.11
N GLN A 116 0.21 3.59 -5.29
CA GLN A 116 0.81 4.88 -4.94
C GLN A 116 1.29 5.67 -6.17
N VAL A 117 0.54 5.62 -7.27
CA VAL A 117 0.87 6.35 -8.50
C VAL A 117 0.53 7.83 -8.30
N LEU A 118 1.51 8.72 -8.53
CA LEU A 118 1.29 10.17 -8.49
C LEU A 118 0.30 10.63 -9.58
N GLY A 119 -0.66 11.46 -9.18
CA GLY A 119 -1.68 12.01 -10.06
C GLY A 119 -1.11 12.87 -11.20
N GLU A 120 0.10 13.42 -11.08
CA GLU A 120 0.77 14.15 -12.17
C GLU A 120 0.97 13.29 -13.42
N ASN A 121 0.97 11.97 -13.27
CA ASN A 121 1.12 11.00 -14.36
C ASN A 121 -0.19 10.67 -15.08
N TRP A 122 -1.32 11.34 -14.76
CA TRP A 122 -2.64 11.04 -15.34
C TRP A 122 -2.63 10.95 -16.88
N GLU A 123 -1.91 11.86 -17.54
CA GLU A 123 -1.81 11.92 -19.00
C GLU A 123 -0.97 10.78 -19.58
N MET A 124 0.15 10.45 -18.94
CA MET A 124 0.96 9.28 -19.30
C MET A 124 0.15 7.99 -19.15
N CYS A 125 -0.66 7.90 -18.10
CA CYS A 125 -1.59 6.80 -17.85
C CYS A 125 -2.86 6.86 -18.73
N LYS A 126 -2.93 7.78 -19.71
CA LYS A 126 -4.02 7.91 -20.70
C LYS A 126 -5.40 8.22 -20.12
N PHE A 127 -5.46 8.86 -18.96
CA PHE A 127 -6.71 9.44 -18.45
C PHE A 127 -6.99 10.78 -19.12
N ASN A 128 -8.26 11.19 -19.18
CA ASN A 128 -8.66 12.46 -19.79
C ASN A 128 -8.46 13.68 -18.86
N SER A 129 -8.33 13.44 -17.55
CA SER A 129 -7.99 14.46 -16.56
C SER A 129 -7.44 13.81 -15.29
N VAL A 130 -6.86 14.63 -14.40
CA VAL A 130 -6.46 14.15 -13.07
C VAL A 130 -7.67 13.73 -12.23
N GLU A 131 -8.84 14.36 -12.38
CA GLU A 131 -10.07 13.90 -11.73
C GLU A 131 -10.50 12.53 -12.25
N ALA A 132 -10.36 12.23 -13.54
CA ALA A 132 -10.68 10.91 -14.07
C ALA A 132 -9.74 9.85 -13.48
N PHE A 133 -8.45 10.17 -13.37
CA PHE A 133 -7.47 9.34 -12.69
C PHE A 133 -7.85 9.08 -11.21
N VAL A 134 -8.26 10.12 -10.48
CA VAL A 134 -8.66 9.98 -9.06
C VAL A 134 -9.96 9.20 -8.92
N ARG A 135 -10.94 9.43 -9.80
CA ARG A 135 -12.19 8.63 -9.83
C ARG A 135 -11.90 7.16 -10.03
N LYS A 136 -10.97 6.82 -10.92
CA LYS A 136 -10.57 5.42 -11.14
C LYS A 136 -10.04 4.76 -9.85
N ASN A 137 -9.27 5.51 -9.05
CA ASN A 137 -8.81 5.04 -7.74
C ASN A 137 -9.93 4.90 -6.69
N GLN A 138 -11.10 5.53 -6.90
CA GLN A 138 -12.28 5.40 -6.03
C GLN A 138 -13.17 4.19 -6.39
N GLU A 139 -12.99 3.58 -7.57
CA GLU A 139 -13.83 2.45 -8.04
C GLU A 139 -13.61 1.14 -7.26
N GLY A 140 -12.56 1.08 -6.45
CA GLY A 140 -12.15 -0.12 -5.73
C GLY A 140 -10.66 -0.38 -5.94
N GLU A 141 -10.10 -1.36 -5.23
CA GLU A 141 -8.68 -1.71 -5.37
C GLU A 141 -8.39 -2.28 -6.76
N GLY A 142 -9.36 -2.90 -7.43
CA GLY A 142 -9.26 -3.26 -8.86
C GLY A 142 -9.06 -2.04 -9.77
N GLY A 143 -9.74 -0.92 -9.49
CA GLY A 143 -9.53 0.33 -10.22
C GLY A 143 -8.16 0.96 -9.93
N GLN A 144 -7.67 0.83 -8.69
CA GLN A 144 -6.32 1.25 -8.31
C GLN A 144 -5.24 0.37 -8.98
N LEU A 145 -5.50 -0.93 -9.15
CA LEU A 145 -4.63 -1.83 -9.92
C LEU A 145 -4.61 -1.45 -11.40
N ASP A 146 -5.76 -1.11 -11.99
CA ASP A 146 -5.82 -0.64 -13.38
C ASP A 146 -4.96 0.63 -13.56
N VAL A 147 -4.97 1.55 -12.59
CA VAL A 147 -4.11 2.76 -12.58
C VAL A 147 -2.63 2.40 -12.51
N MET A 148 -2.25 1.44 -11.64
CA MET A 148 -0.88 0.95 -11.54
C MET A 148 -0.41 0.32 -12.87
N VAL A 149 -1.25 -0.50 -13.50
CA VAL A 149 -0.98 -1.12 -14.81
C VAL A 149 -0.82 -0.04 -15.90
N ALA A 150 -1.69 0.97 -15.92
CA ALA A 150 -1.59 2.08 -16.87
C ALA A 150 -0.26 2.83 -16.70
N PHE A 151 0.18 3.06 -15.47
CA PHE A 151 1.49 3.66 -15.19
C PHE A 151 2.65 2.78 -15.68
N ILE A 152 2.63 1.49 -15.36
CA ILE A 152 3.66 0.52 -15.81
C ILE A 152 3.81 0.54 -17.33
N ILE A 153 2.70 0.65 -18.06
CA ILE A 153 2.70 0.72 -19.53
C ILE A 153 3.24 2.07 -19.99
N GLY A 154 2.69 3.17 -19.47
CA GLY A 154 3.08 4.52 -19.88
C GLY A 154 4.54 4.85 -19.58
N ALA A 155 5.10 4.31 -18.50
CA ALA A 155 6.49 4.45 -18.11
C ALA A 155 7.45 3.49 -18.84
N GLY A 156 6.97 2.67 -19.77
CA GLY A 156 7.80 1.74 -20.54
C GLY A 156 8.28 0.50 -19.77
N LEU A 157 7.70 0.22 -18.58
CA LEU A 157 8.13 -0.86 -17.69
C LEU A 157 7.52 -2.23 -18.03
N ARG A 158 6.50 -2.25 -18.93
CA ARG A 158 5.78 -3.46 -19.34
C ARG A 158 6.71 -4.63 -19.71
N ASN A 159 7.73 -4.38 -20.54
CA ASN A 159 8.61 -5.46 -21.02
C ASN A 159 9.50 -6.03 -19.90
N HIS A 160 9.83 -5.24 -18.87
CA HIS A 160 10.56 -5.75 -17.71
C HIS A 160 9.72 -6.76 -16.91
N LEU A 161 8.40 -6.52 -16.74
CA LEU A 161 7.51 -7.50 -16.11
C LEU A 161 7.33 -8.75 -16.96
N ARG A 162 7.07 -8.59 -18.26
CA ARG A 162 6.92 -9.74 -19.19
C ARG A 162 8.13 -10.66 -19.19
N ASN A 163 9.32 -10.07 -19.09
CA ASN A 163 10.58 -10.81 -19.06
C ASN A 163 11.06 -11.15 -17.65
N ARG A 164 10.28 -10.82 -16.61
CA ARG A 164 10.64 -10.96 -15.18
C ARG A 164 12.02 -10.37 -14.83
N ASN A 165 12.39 -9.28 -15.50
CA ASN A 165 13.59 -8.52 -15.17
C ASN A 165 13.30 -7.62 -13.96
N TRP A 166 13.33 -8.22 -12.78
CA TRP A 166 12.95 -7.58 -11.51
C TRP A 166 13.82 -6.37 -11.18
N ALA A 167 15.11 -6.42 -11.48
CA ALA A 167 16.02 -5.31 -11.22
C ALA A 167 15.71 -4.09 -12.10
N ALA A 168 15.50 -4.30 -13.40
CA ALA A 168 15.15 -3.20 -14.29
C ALA A 168 13.75 -2.64 -13.98
N PHE A 169 12.79 -3.51 -13.67
CA PHE A 169 11.46 -3.08 -13.23
C PHE A 169 11.53 -2.25 -11.94
N ALA A 170 12.19 -2.76 -10.89
CA ALA A 170 12.31 -2.09 -9.61
C ALA A 170 13.05 -0.75 -9.72
N ARG A 171 14.09 -0.67 -10.55
CA ARG A 171 14.78 0.59 -10.83
C ARG A 171 13.86 1.63 -11.46
N GLY A 172 13.02 1.22 -12.41
CA GLY A 172 12.08 2.11 -13.09
C GLY A 172 10.90 2.52 -12.22
N TYR A 173 10.39 1.60 -11.39
CA TYR A 173 9.20 1.81 -10.57
C TYR A 173 9.52 2.49 -9.23
N ASN A 174 10.54 2.01 -8.50
CA ASN A 174 10.91 2.51 -7.16
C ASN A 174 12.05 3.54 -7.19
N GLY A 175 12.69 3.72 -8.35
CA GLY A 175 13.77 4.69 -8.57
C GLY A 175 15.19 4.12 -8.37
N PRO A 176 16.23 4.97 -8.52
CA PRO A 176 17.63 4.51 -8.57
C PRO A 176 18.13 3.84 -7.29
N LYS A 177 17.50 4.11 -6.15
CA LYS A 177 17.83 3.50 -4.85
C LYS A 177 17.10 2.18 -4.57
N PHE A 178 16.48 1.55 -5.59
CA PHE A 178 15.71 0.32 -5.41
C PHE A 178 16.53 -0.80 -4.74
N ALA A 179 17.81 -0.92 -5.09
CA ALA A 179 18.70 -1.97 -4.60
C ALA A 179 19.00 -1.84 -3.10
N GLU A 180 19.10 -0.61 -2.56
CA GLU A 180 19.27 -0.37 -1.12
C GLU A 180 18.11 -0.98 -0.31
N ASN A 181 16.90 -0.97 -0.89
CA ASN A 181 15.69 -1.53 -0.29
C ASN A 181 15.35 -2.95 -0.78
N LYS A 182 16.24 -3.56 -1.58
CA LYS A 182 16.14 -4.92 -2.13
C LYS A 182 14.82 -5.20 -2.86
N TYR A 183 14.28 -4.20 -3.56
CA TYR A 183 12.97 -4.33 -4.24
C TYR A 183 12.97 -5.45 -5.29
N ASP A 184 14.04 -5.56 -6.06
CA ASP A 184 14.28 -6.63 -7.02
C ASP A 184 14.22 -8.03 -6.39
N GLN A 185 14.93 -8.24 -5.28
CA GLN A 185 14.95 -9.51 -4.56
C GLN A 185 13.58 -9.82 -3.95
N LYS A 186 12.88 -8.81 -3.42
CA LYS A 186 11.53 -8.96 -2.87
C LYS A 186 10.53 -9.37 -3.95
N LEU A 187 10.58 -8.74 -5.12
CA LEU A 187 9.73 -9.08 -6.28
C LEU A 187 9.99 -10.51 -6.75
N ALA A 188 11.26 -10.87 -6.93
CA ALA A 188 11.65 -12.23 -7.32
C ALA A 188 11.17 -13.27 -6.31
N THR A 189 11.39 -13.02 -5.01
CA THR A 189 10.97 -13.91 -3.92
C THR A 189 9.45 -14.05 -3.85
N ALA A 190 8.72 -12.94 -3.96
CA ALA A 190 7.26 -12.95 -3.96
C ALA A 190 6.71 -13.77 -5.15
N HIS A 191 7.25 -13.56 -6.34
CA HIS A 191 6.88 -14.31 -7.53
C HIS A 191 7.16 -15.81 -7.38
N ASP A 192 8.38 -16.17 -6.94
CA ASP A 192 8.78 -17.56 -6.73
C ASP A 192 7.87 -18.27 -5.71
N ARG A 193 7.47 -17.57 -4.65
CA ARG A 193 6.53 -18.08 -3.66
C ARG A 193 5.14 -18.34 -4.24
N ILE A 194 4.66 -17.45 -5.11
CA ILE A 194 3.36 -17.59 -5.77
C ILE A 194 3.36 -18.80 -6.71
N ILE A 195 4.39 -18.95 -7.56
CA ILE A 195 4.44 -20.02 -8.58
C ILE A 195 4.74 -21.40 -8.00
N ARG A 196 5.58 -21.50 -6.97
CA ARG A 196 5.90 -22.79 -6.33
C ARG A 196 4.75 -23.27 -5.45
N GLY A 197 3.91 -22.34 -5.03
CA GLY A 197 3.08 -22.48 -3.84
C GLY A 197 3.90 -22.74 -2.58
N ALA A 198 3.27 -22.73 -1.39
CA ALA A 198 3.97 -23.25 -0.21
C ALA A 198 4.44 -24.70 -0.48
N PRO A 199 5.63 -25.09 0.01
CA PRO A 199 6.11 -26.45 -0.15
C PRO A 199 5.06 -27.47 0.32
N ALA A 200 4.87 -28.52 -0.49
CA ALA A 200 3.84 -29.56 -0.35
C ALA A 200 4.01 -30.51 0.87
N ALA A 201 4.57 -30.03 1.98
CA ALA A 201 4.68 -30.77 3.23
C ALA A 201 4.39 -29.88 4.45
N TYR A 202 3.67 -28.76 4.26
CA TYR A 202 3.13 -27.99 5.37
C TYR A 202 1.74 -28.51 5.71
N ASN A 203 1.57 -29.05 6.92
CA ASN A 203 0.26 -29.21 7.53
C ASN A 203 -0.05 -27.88 8.25
N PRO A 204 -0.83 -26.96 7.66
CA PRO A 204 -1.21 -25.70 8.31
C PRO A 204 -1.96 -25.85 9.65
N LEU A 205 -2.34 -27.08 10.00
CA LEU A 205 -2.97 -27.42 11.28
C LEU A 205 -1.96 -27.87 12.34
N ALA A 206 -0.69 -28.08 11.99
CA ALA A 206 0.32 -28.58 12.91
C ALA A 206 0.81 -27.49 13.88
N ASP A 207 0.99 -26.26 13.40
CA ASP A 207 1.28 -25.09 14.23
C ASP A 207 0.01 -24.27 14.52
N GLY A 208 -1.04 -24.49 13.72
CA GLY A 208 -2.32 -23.90 13.94
C GLY A 208 -2.34 -22.41 13.61
N LEU A 209 -1.75 -22.04 12.47
CA LEU A 209 -1.70 -20.68 11.95
C LEU A 209 -1.75 -20.71 10.42
N LEU A 210 -2.75 -20.05 9.82
CA LEU A 210 -2.76 -19.81 8.37
C LEU A 210 -2.12 -18.47 8.04
N SER A 211 -1.29 -18.40 7.01
CA SER A 211 -0.59 -17.19 6.59
C SER A 211 -0.22 -17.20 5.10
N ILE A 212 0.37 -16.09 4.63
CA ILE A 212 0.79 -15.95 3.23
C ILE A 212 1.67 -17.12 2.79
N GLY A 213 1.23 -17.77 1.71
CA GLY A 213 1.87 -18.92 1.08
C GLY A 213 1.09 -20.20 1.27
N ASP A 214 0.30 -20.34 2.34
CA ASP A 214 -0.46 -21.55 2.63
C ASP A 214 -1.47 -21.87 1.53
N LYS A 215 -1.77 -23.16 1.34
CA LYS A 215 -2.65 -23.63 0.27
C LYS A 215 -3.62 -24.71 0.70
N GLY A 216 -4.58 -24.99 -0.17
CA GLY A 216 -5.47 -26.15 -0.09
C GLY A 216 -6.85 -25.85 0.48
N ASP A 217 -7.59 -26.90 0.84
CA ASP A 217 -9.02 -26.78 1.17
C ASP A 217 -9.29 -25.95 2.42
N VAL A 218 -8.34 -25.90 3.36
CA VAL A 218 -8.39 -25.04 4.55
C VAL A 218 -8.38 -23.55 4.16
N VAL A 219 -7.57 -23.18 3.17
CA VAL A 219 -7.50 -21.83 2.64
C VAL A 219 -8.75 -21.52 1.81
N LYS A 220 -9.26 -22.48 1.03
CA LYS A 220 -10.54 -22.32 0.33
C LYS A 220 -11.68 -22.04 1.30
N ALA A 221 -11.70 -22.73 2.44
CA ALA A 221 -12.71 -22.53 3.47
C ALA A 221 -12.55 -21.18 4.17
N LEU A 222 -11.31 -20.76 4.46
CA LEU A 222 -11.02 -19.40 4.93
C LEU A 222 -11.52 -18.35 3.93
N GLN A 223 -11.17 -18.49 2.66
CA GLN A 223 -11.58 -17.58 1.60
C GLN A 223 -13.10 -17.51 1.48
N ARG A 224 -13.81 -18.65 1.53
CA ARG A 224 -15.28 -18.69 1.58
C ARG A 224 -15.84 -17.94 2.79
N ALA A 225 -15.27 -18.14 3.98
CA ALA A 225 -15.68 -17.45 5.20
C ALA A 225 -15.46 -15.93 5.12
N LEU A 226 -14.42 -15.49 4.40
CA LEU A 226 -14.12 -14.09 4.14
C LEU A 226 -14.87 -13.51 2.93
N GLY A 227 -15.73 -14.28 2.26
CA GLY A 227 -16.46 -13.85 1.07
C GLY A 227 -15.60 -13.68 -0.19
N LEU A 228 -14.44 -14.33 -0.23
CA LEU A 228 -13.51 -14.32 -1.37
C LEU A 228 -13.75 -15.51 -2.30
N HIS A 229 -13.27 -15.38 -3.56
CA HIS A 229 -13.13 -16.53 -4.44
C HIS A 229 -12.15 -17.55 -3.86
N ALA A 230 -12.56 -18.81 -3.81
CA ALA A 230 -11.86 -19.87 -3.11
C ALA A 230 -10.88 -20.63 -4.03
N ASP A 231 -9.80 -19.95 -4.45
CA ASP A 231 -8.73 -20.56 -5.24
C ASP A 231 -7.84 -21.50 -4.42
N GLY A 232 -7.89 -21.39 -3.10
CA GLY A 232 -7.11 -22.21 -2.18
C GLY A 232 -5.69 -21.73 -2.00
N ASP A 233 -5.37 -20.49 -2.38
CA ASP A 233 -4.07 -19.87 -2.21
C ASP A 233 -4.14 -18.70 -1.21
N PHE A 234 -3.41 -18.80 -0.10
CA PHE A 234 -3.35 -17.75 0.90
C PHE A 234 -2.37 -16.70 0.39
N GLY A 235 -2.85 -15.87 -0.54
CA GLY A 235 -2.12 -14.74 -1.07
C GLY A 235 -2.33 -13.46 -0.26
N PRO A 236 -1.79 -12.33 -0.74
CA PRO A 236 -2.02 -11.01 -0.13
C PRO A 236 -3.49 -10.64 -0.01
N LEU A 237 -4.35 -11.11 -0.92
CA LEU A 237 -5.79 -10.85 -0.85
C LEU A 237 -6.43 -11.50 0.36
N THR A 238 -6.08 -12.77 0.59
CA THR A 238 -6.52 -13.50 1.77
C THR A 238 -5.93 -12.83 3.02
N ALA A 239 -4.66 -12.44 3.02
CA ALA A 239 -4.05 -11.71 4.13
C ALA A 239 -4.75 -10.37 4.44
N GLN A 240 -5.01 -9.54 3.42
CA GLN A 240 -5.70 -8.25 3.59
C GLN A 240 -7.15 -8.44 4.06
N ALA A 241 -7.84 -9.46 3.56
CA ALA A 241 -9.17 -9.81 4.04
C ALA A 241 -9.15 -10.28 5.50
N VAL A 242 -8.12 -11.04 5.90
CA VAL A 242 -7.89 -11.42 7.30
C VAL A 242 -7.61 -10.19 8.17
N GLU A 243 -6.73 -9.28 7.75
CA GLU A 243 -6.43 -8.03 8.48
C GLU A 243 -7.68 -7.16 8.67
N ARG A 244 -8.52 -7.06 7.64
CA ARG A 244 -9.80 -6.35 7.74
C ARG A 244 -10.73 -7.02 8.73
N PHE A 245 -10.91 -8.32 8.63
CA PHE A 245 -11.73 -9.08 9.55
C PHE A 245 -11.25 -8.91 11.00
N GLN A 246 -9.94 -9.02 11.22
CA GLN A 246 -9.30 -8.81 12.51
C GLN A 246 -9.61 -7.42 13.06
N ARG A 247 -9.47 -6.37 12.24
CA ARG A 247 -9.80 -5.00 12.63
C ARG A 247 -11.25 -4.84 13.06
N GLU A 248 -12.18 -5.36 12.27
CA GLU A 248 -13.63 -5.25 12.51
C GLU A 248 -14.06 -5.94 13.81
N HIS A 249 -13.30 -6.94 14.26
CA HIS A 249 -13.56 -7.72 15.47
C HIS A 249 -12.60 -7.37 16.63
N GLY A 250 -11.83 -6.29 16.52
CA GLY A 250 -10.94 -5.83 17.60
C GLY A 250 -9.74 -6.74 17.89
N LEU A 251 -9.32 -7.54 16.90
CA LEU A 251 -8.14 -8.40 16.98
C LEU A 251 -6.88 -7.66 16.50
N THR A 252 -5.72 -8.23 16.81
CA THR A 252 -4.43 -7.84 16.21
C THR A 252 -4.48 -8.02 14.70
N GLN A 253 -4.20 -6.95 13.94
CA GLN A 253 -4.22 -6.92 12.47
C GLN A 253 -2.88 -7.44 11.91
N ASP A 254 -2.64 -8.74 11.99
CA ASP A 254 -1.39 -9.37 11.55
C ASP A 254 -1.51 -10.14 10.22
N GLY A 255 -2.73 -10.25 9.68
CA GLY A 255 -3.00 -10.91 8.40
C GLY A 255 -2.84 -12.42 8.43
N LYS A 256 -2.83 -13.01 9.63
CA LYS A 256 -2.70 -14.45 9.87
C LYS A 256 -3.93 -14.99 10.59
N VAL A 257 -4.28 -16.25 10.36
CA VAL A 257 -5.45 -16.87 11.00
C VAL A 257 -4.97 -17.87 12.03
N GLY A 258 -4.83 -17.39 13.26
CA GLY A 258 -4.69 -18.24 14.45
C GLY A 258 -6.05 -18.60 15.05
N LYS A 259 -6.05 -19.27 16.21
CA LYS A 259 -7.27 -19.75 16.88
C LYS A 259 -8.37 -18.69 17.06
N GLN A 260 -8.01 -17.48 17.49
CA GLN A 260 -8.99 -16.41 17.73
C GLN A 260 -9.68 -15.95 16.44
N THR A 261 -8.90 -15.66 15.40
CA THR A 261 -9.42 -15.28 14.09
C THR A 261 -10.23 -16.42 13.45
N GLY A 262 -9.73 -17.66 13.54
CA GLY A 262 -10.42 -18.84 13.02
C GLY A 262 -11.78 -19.10 13.68
N SER A 263 -11.85 -19.03 15.02
CA SER A 263 -13.10 -19.20 15.77
C SER A 263 -14.17 -18.18 15.37
N LEU A 264 -13.79 -16.91 15.21
CA LEU A 264 -14.72 -15.85 14.78
C LEU A 264 -15.18 -16.02 13.32
N LEU A 265 -14.37 -16.66 12.48
CA LEU A 265 -14.73 -17.03 11.10
C LEU A 265 -15.54 -18.34 11.01
N GLY A 266 -15.82 -19.00 12.13
CA GLY A 266 -16.48 -20.32 12.15
C GLY A 266 -15.61 -21.46 11.61
N LEU A 267 -14.29 -21.28 11.60
CA LEU A 267 -13.31 -22.22 11.06
C LEU A 267 -12.76 -23.11 12.17
N HIS A 268 -13.21 -24.37 12.21
CA HIS A 268 -12.82 -25.35 13.22
C HIS A 268 -11.76 -26.33 12.69
N PHE A 269 -10.56 -25.81 12.41
CA PHE A 269 -9.45 -26.63 11.89
C PHE A 269 -8.46 -27.13 12.96
N TRP A 270 -8.58 -26.63 14.19
CA TRP A 270 -7.81 -27.07 15.33
C TRP A 270 -8.57 -28.20 16.00
N GLY A 271 -8.18 -29.44 15.74
CA GLY A 271 -8.80 -30.62 16.35
C GLY A 271 -8.79 -30.53 17.87
N SER A 272 -9.86 -31.00 18.48
CA SER A 272 -9.95 -31.27 19.92
C SER A 272 -8.87 -32.29 20.28
N ALA A 273 -7.89 -31.88 21.09
CA ALA A 273 -7.15 -32.85 21.89
C ALA A 273 -8.14 -33.50 22.89
N PRO A 274 -7.97 -34.79 23.26
CA PRO A 274 -8.83 -35.40 24.27
C PRO A 274 -8.72 -34.60 25.56
N VAL A 275 -9.88 -34.34 26.17
CA VAL A 275 -9.99 -33.74 27.50
C VAL A 275 -9.19 -34.60 28.47
N SER A 276 -8.01 -34.13 28.87
CA SER A 276 -7.42 -34.56 30.13
C SER A 276 -8.13 -33.75 31.21
N THR A 277 -9.09 -34.40 31.87
CA THR A 277 -9.60 -33.96 33.16
C THR A 277 -8.44 -33.98 34.14
N ASP A 278 -7.80 -32.85 34.37
CA ASP A 278 -7.36 -32.41 35.69
C ASP A 278 -6.71 -31.03 35.63
N VAL A 279 -6.95 -30.25 36.70
CA VAL A 279 -6.42 -28.93 37.11
C VAL A 279 -7.45 -27.76 37.00
N PRO A 280 -7.60 -26.93 38.07
CA PRO A 280 -8.89 -26.48 38.58
C PRO A 280 -9.33 -25.09 38.10
N VAL A 281 -10.64 -24.87 38.19
CA VAL A 281 -11.33 -23.59 37.96
C VAL A 281 -10.99 -22.59 39.08
N PRO A 282 -10.50 -21.37 38.78
CA PRO A 282 -10.62 -20.27 39.73
C PRO A 282 -12.04 -19.68 39.67
N ALA A 283 -12.67 -19.60 40.83
CA ALA A 283 -14.00 -19.04 41.09
C ALA A 283 -14.08 -17.52 40.76
N PRO A 284 -15.30 -16.96 40.54
CA PRO A 284 -15.48 -15.61 40.07
C PRO A 284 -15.36 -14.58 41.21
N ALA A 285 -14.72 -13.44 40.94
CA ALA A 285 -14.73 -12.30 41.85
C ALA A 285 -15.93 -11.38 41.56
N ALA A 286 -16.73 -11.14 42.61
CA ALA A 286 -17.84 -10.20 42.68
C ALA A 286 -17.34 -8.72 42.78
N PRO A 287 -18.22 -7.71 42.67
CA PRO A 287 -17.87 -6.33 42.29
C PRO A 287 -17.61 -5.38 43.47
N THR A 288 -16.97 -4.22 43.20
CA THR A 288 -17.08 -2.84 43.80
C THR A 288 -15.71 -2.12 43.86
N PRO A 289 -15.58 -0.78 44.06
CA PRO A 289 -16.52 0.36 44.02
C PRO A 289 -16.08 1.53 43.08
N VAL A 290 -16.92 2.56 42.95
CA VAL A 290 -16.66 3.85 42.28
C VAL A 290 -16.01 4.86 43.25
N ALA A 291 -14.96 5.61 42.83
CA ALA A 291 -14.58 6.98 43.24
C ALA A 291 -13.20 7.40 42.67
N PRO A 292 -12.77 8.69 42.70
CA PRO A 292 -13.44 9.95 42.37
C PRO A 292 -12.76 10.71 41.19
N GLU A 293 -13.32 11.84 40.77
CA GLU A 293 -12.81 12.73 39.70
C GLU A 293 -11.34 13.18 39.86
N PRO A 294 -10.53 13.27 38.78
CA PRO A 294 -9.19 13.84 38.85
C PRO A 294 -9.20 15.38 38.76
N THR A 295 -8.54 16.02 39.71
CA THR A 295 -8.09 17.42 39.68
C THR A 295 -7.03 17.66 38.59
N PRO A 296 -6.84 18.91 38.11
CA PRO A 296 -5.94 19.20 37.01
C PRO A 296 -4.48 19.27 37.46
N ASP A 297 -3.60 18.53 36.77
CA ASP A 297 -2.16 18.48 37.04
C ASP A 297 -1.33 19.24 35.97
N PRO A 298 -0.06 19.59 36.30
CA PRO A 298 0.62 20.79 35.82
C PRO A 298 1.32 20.63 34.46
N LYS A 299 1.64 21.79 33.85
CA LYS A 299 2.36 21.92 32.57
C LYS A 299 3.64 21.08 32.53
N PRO A 300 3.88 20.31 31.44
CA PRO A 300 5.14 19.59 31.27
C PRO A 300 6.27 20.52 30.83
N GLY A 301 7.41 20.42 31.52
CA GLY A 301 8.72 20.88 31.05
C GLY A 301 9.29 19.94 29.95
N PRO A 302 10.41 20.32 29.31
CA PRO A 302 10.86 19.65 28.10
C PRO A 302 11.55 18.32 28.42
N ALA A 303 11.02 17.21 27.92
CA ALA A 303 11.66 15.90 27.98
C ALA A 303 12.35 15.57 26.64
N LYS A 304 13.59 15.09 26.76
CA LYS A 304 14.48 14.68 25.67
C LYS A 304 13.92 13.45 24.95
N ALA A 305 14.05 13.42 23.63
CA ALA A 305 13.67 12.29 22.79
C ALA A 305 14.85 11.33 22.58
N ASP A 306 14.62 10.04 22.85
CA ASP A 306 15.43 8.94 22.34
C ASP A 306 14.96 8.53 20.92
N PRO A 307 15.85 7.97 20.07
CA PRO A 307 15.65 7.94 18.63
C PRO A 307 14.79 6.75 18.18
N VAL A 308 13.62 7.04 17.59
CA VAL A 308 12.81 6.06 16.86
C VAL A 308 13.29 5.99 15.40
N LYS A 309 13.61 4.79 14.92
CA LYS A 309 14.07 4.49 13.55
C LYS A 309 13.01 4.84 12.51
N VAL A 310 13.25 5.92 11.78
CA VAL A 310 12.51 6.35 10.58
C VAL A 310 12.97 5.53 9.39
N TRP A 311 12.11 4.67 8.83
CA TRP A 311 12.30 4.12 7.49
C TRP A 311 11.41 4.87 6.51
N GLY A 312 11.92 6.00 6.02
CA GLY A 312 11.36 6.70 4.87
C GLY A 312 11.76 5.98 3.59
N THR A 313 10.93 5.08 3.08
CA THR A 313 11.04 4.70 1.66
C THR A 313 10.51 5.85 0.83
N ILE A 314 11.45 6.66 0.33
CA ILE A 314 11.26 7.69 -0.69
C ILE A 314 10.58 7.02 -1.88
N ALA A 315 9.31 7.33 -2.11
CA ALA A 315 8.69 7.03 -3.39
C ALA A 315 9.25 8.06 -4.39
N PHE A 316 10.34 7.72 -5.08
CA PHE A 316 10.66 8.39 -6.33
C PHE A 316 9.69 7.85 -7.38
N ALA A 317 8.48 8.40 -7.42
CA ALA A 317 7.70 8.34 -8.65
C ALA A 317 8.49 9.18 -9.66
N VAL A 318 9.18 8.49 -10.57
CA VAL A 318 9.83 9.13 -11.71
C VAL A 318 8.71 9.76 -12.54
N SER A 319 8.65 11.10 -12.54
CA SER A 319 7.92 11.83 -13.57
C SER A 319 8.56 11.44 -14.90
N ALA A 320 7.80 10.80 -15.80
CA ALA A 320 8.29 10.34 -17.10
C ALA A 320 8.58 11.47 -18.11
N ALA A 321 8.76 12.71 -17.64
CA ALA A 321 9.29 13.81 -18.45
C ALA A 321 10.83 13.76 -18.61
N ALA A 322 11.52 12.71 -18.13
CA ALA A 322 12.99 12.66 -18.09
C ALA A 322 13.63 11.38 -18.66
N VAL A 323 12.94 10.60 -19.52
CA VAL A 323 13.52 9.39 -20.15
C VAL A 323 14.01 9.65 -21.59
N GLY A 324 14.36 10.89 -21.94
CA GLY A 324 14.78 11.23 -23.31
C GLY A 324 15.78 12.36 -23.45
N PHE A 325 16.60 12.67 -22.43
CA PHE A 325 17.60 13.75 -22.56
C PHE A 325 18.78 13.62 -21.58
N TRP A 326 19.45 12.46 -21.55
CA TRP A 326 20.71 12.27 -20.81
C TRP A 326 21.71 11.34 -21.52
N ASP A 327 21.70 11.33 -22.85
CA ASP A 327 22.78 10.74 -23.68
C ASP A 327 23.25 11.80 -24.69
N ASP A 328 23.88 12.88 -24.21
CA ASP A 328 24.89 13.66 -24.97
C ASP A 328 25.42 14.85 -24.16
N LEU A 329 26.25 14.60 -23.14
CA LEU A 329 27.05 15.67 -22.54
C LEU A 329 28.40 15.17 -22.00
N THR A 330 29.18 14.52 -22.86
CA THR A 330 30.62 14.24 -22.60
C THR A 330 31.55 14.57 -23.77
N THR A 331 31.11 15.34 -24.78
CA THR A 331 31.94 15.71 -25.95
C THR A 331 31.90 17.19 -26.36
N TRP A 332 31.61 18.12 -25.45
CA TRP A 332 31.75 19.56 -25.77
C TRP A 332 32.16 20.48 -24.60
N ILE A 333 33.23 20.14 -23.88
CA ILE A 333 34.12 21.11 -23.19
C ILE A 333 35.55 20.53 -23.23
N GLY A 334 36.25 20.72 -24.34
CA GLY A 334 37.62 20.21 -24.55
C GLY A 334 38.34 20.85 -25.74
N GLY A 335 38.12 22.15 -25.97
CA GLY A 335 38.71 22.84 -27.13
C GLY A 335 38.67 24.35 -27.05
N LEU A 336 39.18 24.93 -25.95
CA LEU A 336 39.58 26.34 -25.89
C LEU A 336 40.80 26.47 -24.96
N PHE A 337 41.91 25.86 -25.36
CA PHE A 337 43.29 26.29 -25.10
C PHE A 337 44.21 25.52 -26.06
N GLN A 338 44.18 25.96 -27.34
CA GLN A 338 45.29 26.07 -28.29
C GLN A 338 44.72 26.55 -29.63
#